data_AF-S7VK95-F1
#
_entry.id   AF-S7VK95-F1
#
_cell.length_a   1.000
_cell.length_b   1.000
_cell.length_c   1.000
_cell.angle_alpha   90.00
_cell.angle_beta   90.00
_cell.angle_gamma   90.00
#
_symmetry.space_group_name_H-M   'P 1'
#
loop_
_entity.id
_entity.type
_entity.pdbx_description
1 polymer ?
#
loop_
_entity_poly.entity_id
_entity_poly.type
_entity_poly.pdbx_seq_one_letter_code
_entity_poly.pdbx_strand_id
1 'polypeptide(L)'
;MVSLEEQNNYLSNAVKNEKLLAFYSMLQFSKFDYSKDNLSEIDDIYYKIINSVIKSNKQNFKDSYKVISKRVPSESTPFIHNDLQIFSIILAVFIFDEDRSWIKMVIGKRSKSLITTTFENILNDNYHSNSNIQEIITVFLYLTNKEKLTNEILESAYKAILNNPSLFENKNDFHIIIALKAFESILSLIKEFPNKEEHNFLKYFEIRFKKRIKAFSTFVYSIGLLLGVYYLYQLVLLNKDVKDFLDNLNAVLGILGYLAISGGLFAAFKNKFELLILKLFGYNKKD
;
A
#
# COMPACT_ATOMS: atom_id res chain seq x y z
N MET A 1 14.85 -4.02 -10.42
CA MET A 1 13.92 -4.37 -9.32
C MET A 1 13.72 -3.11 -8.50
N VAL A 2 12.49 -2.60 -8.40
CA VAL A 2 12.18 -1.44 -7.56
C VAL A 2 12.54 -1.78 -6.12
N SER A 3 13.38 -0.97 -5.46
CA SER A 3 13.71 -1.24 -4.06
C SER A 3 12.48 -0.95 -3.18
N LEU A 4 12.22 -1.84 -2.21
CA LEU A 4 11.16 -1.62 -1.22
C LEU A 4 11.38 -0.32 -0.43
N GLU A 5 12.64 0.09 -0.28
CA GLU A 5 13.02 1.34 0.35
C GLU A 5 12.55 2.55 -0.44
N GLU A 6 12.82 2.62 -1.75
CA GLU A 6 12.35 3.70 -2.62
C GLU A 6 10.82 3.75 -2.67
N GLN A 7 10.16 2.60 -2.73
CA GLN A 7 8.70 2.52 -2.68
C GLN A 7 8.15 3.10 -1.37
N ASN A 8 8.71 2.70 -0.22
CA ASN A 8 8.26 3.19 1.08
C ASN A 8 8.56 4.68 1.27
N ASN A 9 9.72 5.15 0.80
CA ASN A 9 10.09 6.56 0.84
C ASN A 9 9.17 7.40 -0.04
N TYR A 10 8.86 6.94 -1.25
CA TYR A 10 7.92 7.60 -2.15
C TYR A 10 6.52 7.67 -1.53
N LEU A 11 5.96 6.54 -1.07
CA LEU A 11 4.62 6.50 -0.49
C LEU A 11 4.52 7.36 0.78
N SER A 12 5.54 7.35 1.63
CA SER A 12 5.61 8.22 2.82
C SER A 12 5.54 9.71 2.46
N ASN A 13 6.17 10.10 1.35
CA ASN A 13 6.10 11.48 0.86
C ASN A 13 4.80 11.77 0.12
N ALA A 14 4.28 10.84 -0.67
CA ALA A 14 3.02 10.98 -1.40
C ALA A 14 1.83 11.19 -0.46
N VAL A 15 1.84 10.56 0.72
CA VAL A 15 0.81 10.75 1.77
C VAL A 15 0.75 12.20 2.26
N LYS A 16 1.81 13.01 2.10
CA LYS A 16 1.80 14.44 2.46
C LYS A 16 1.03 15.29 1.45
N ASN A 17 0.83 14.80 0.22
CA ASN A 17 0.03 15.48 -0.80
C ASN A 17 -1.38 14.89 -0.82
N GLU A 18 -2.37 15.70 -0.45
CA GLU A 18 -3.76 15.25 -0.33
C GLU A 18 -4.35 14.70 -1.65
N LYS A 19 -3.96 15.24 -2.81
CA LYS A 19 -4.40 14.73 -4.12
C LYS A 19 -3.84 13.34 -4.42
N LEU A 20 -2.55 13.14 -4.15
CA LEU A 20 -1.92 11.83 -4.34
C LEU A 20 -2.48 10.81 -3.35
N LEU A 21 -2.71 11.22 -2.10
CA LEU A 21 -3.35 10.39 -1.09
C LEU A 21 -4.77 10.00 -1.50
N ALA A 22 -5.57 10.93 -2.02
CA ALA A 22 -6.92 10.68 -2.53
C ALA A 22 -6.90 9.64 -3.65
N PHE A 23 -6.01 9.84 -4.63
CA PHE A 23 -5.84 8.93 -5.75
C PHE A 23 -5.44 7.53 -5.29
N TYR A 24 -4.40 7.44 -4.47
CA TYR A 24 -3.92 6.17 -3.92
C TYR A 24 -5.01 5.46 -3.11
N SER A 25 -5.77 6.19 -2.30
CA SER A 25 -6.87 5.64 -1.51
C SER A 25 -8.00 5.07 -2.39
N MET A 26 -8.31 5.74 -3.51
CA MET A 26 -9.25 5.22 -4.50
C MET A 26 -8.79 3.88 -5.08
N LEU A 27 -7.52 3.77 -5.49
CA LEU A 27 -6.97 2.52 -6.05
C LEU A 27 -6.98 1.37 -5.04
N GLN A 28 -6.96 1.66 -3.75
CA GLN A 28 -7.02 0.68 -2.67
C GLN A 28 -8.43 0.45 -2.12
N PHE A 29 -9.44 1.19 -2.60
CA PHE A 29 -10.78 1.28 -1.97
C PHE A 29 -10.71 1.53 -0.46
N SER A 30 -9.72 2.31 -0.02
CA SER A 30 -9.53 2.65 1.39
C SER A 30 -10.20 3.97 1.74
N LYS A 31 -10.49 4.17 3.03
CA LYS A 31 -11.16 5.38 3.51
C LYS A 31 -10.30 6.62 3.20
N PHE A 32 -10.94 7.65 2.65
CA PHE A 32 -10.36 8.96 2.41
C PHE A 32 -11.32 10.06 2.88
N ASP A 33 -10.84 10.91 3.78
CA ASP A 33 -11.54 12.11 4.22
C ASP A 33 -10.67 13.31 3.85
N TYR A 34 -11.28 14.38 3.35
CA TYR A 34 -10.60 15.62 2.95
C TYR A 34 -11.23 16.81 3.66
N SER A 35 -10.45 17.86 3.91
CA SER A 35 -11.01 19.11 4.44
C SER A 35 -11.67 19.90 3.31
N LYS A 36 -12.85 20.48 3.58
CA LYS A 36 -13.54 21.34 2.62
C LYS A 36 -13.01 22.78 2.62
N ASP A 37 -12.13 23.12 3.55
CA ASP A 37 -11.66 24.49 3.73
C ASP A 37 -10.73 24.89 2.57
N ASN A 38 -11.03 26.03 1.93
CA ASN A 38 -10.22 26.63 0.85
C ASN A 38 -9.98 25.75 -0.39
N LEU A 39 -10.84 24.77 -0.67
CA LEU A 39 -10.73 23.97 -1.89
C LEU A 39 -11.19 24.74 -3.14
N SER A 40 -10.43 24.58 -4.22
CA SER A 40 -10.92 24.97 -5.54
C SER A 40 -12.11 24.08 -5.93
N GLU A 41 -13.04 24.60 -6.72
CA GLU A 41 -14.21 23.84 -7.19
C GLU A 41 -13.79 22.56 -7.93
N ILE A 42 -12.70 22.61 -8.69
CA ILE A 42 -12.18 21.46 -9.45
C ILE A 42 -11.67 20.38 -8.50
N ASP A 43 -11.01 20.77 -7.41
CA ASP A 43 -10.48 19.84 -6.41
C ASP A 43 -11.59 19.22 -5.57
N ASP A 44 -12.61 20.01 -5.20
CA ASP A 44 -13.81 19.50 -4.52
C ASP A 44 -14.54 18.46 -5.40
N ILE A 45 -14.72 18.74 -6.69
CA ILE A 45 -15.29 17.76 -7.64
C ILE A 45 -14.41 16.51 -7.72
N TYR A 46 -13.10 16.67 -7.84
CA TYR A 46 -12.15 15.55 -7.89
C TYR A 46 -12.30 14.65 -6.65
N TYR A 47 -12.26 15.22 -5.46
CA TYR A 47 -12.40 14.46 -4.22
C TYR A 47 -13.79 13.83 -4.05
N LYS A 48 -14.86 14.49 -4.51
CA LYS A 48 -16.20 13.87 -4.55
C LYS A 48 -16.26 12.66 -5.47
N ILE A 49 -15.59 12.70 -6.63
CA ILE A 49 -15.50 11.54 -7.55
C ILE A 49 -14.73 10.40 -6.87
N ILE A 50 -13.56 10.69 -6.29
CA ILE A 50 -12.77 9.73 -5.52
C ILE A 50 -13.63 9.05 -4.44
N ASN A 51 -14.30 9.84 -3.61
CA ASN A 51 -15.14 9.32 -2.53
C ASN A 51 -16.35 8.54 -3.03
N SER A 52 -16.89 8.89 -4.19
CA SER A 52 -17.98 8.15 -4.81
C SER A 52 -17.53 6.75 -5.23
N VAL A 53 -16.33 6.62 -5.82
CA VAL A 53 -15.73 5.32 -6.16
C VAL A 53 -15.47 4.49 -4.90
N ILE A 54 -14.79 5.05 -3.90
CA ILE A 54 -14.45 4.37 -2.63
C ILE A 54 -15.71 3.85 -1.93
N LYS A 55 -16.77 4.66 -1.87
CA LYS A 55 -18.02 4.33 -1.16
C LYS A 55 -19.05 3.66 -2.06
N SER A 56 -18.69 3.35 -3.31
CA SER A 56 -19.59 2.83 -4.35
C SER A 56 -20.91 3.61 -4.47
N ASN A 57 -20.87 4.94 -4.31
CA ASN A 57 -22.05 5.80 -4.35
C ASN A 57 -22.25 6.42 -5.74
N LYS A 58 -23.07 5.76 -6.57
CA LYS A 58 -23.40 6.19 -7.94
C LYS A 58 -24.07 7.57 -8.00
N GLN A 59 -24.95 7.91 -7.06
CA GLN A 59 -25.69 9.17 -7.10
C GLN A 59 -24.75 10.38 -6.88
N ASN A 60 -23.87 10.29 -5.88
CA ASN A 60 -22.87 11.33 -5.63
C ASN A 60 -21.92 11.51 -6.82
N PHE A 61 -21.57 10.41 -7.49
CA PHE A 61 -20.80 10.47 -8.74
C PHE A 61 -21.57 11.22 -9.82
N LYS A 62 -22.83 10.85 -10.08
CA LYS A 62 -23.68 11.52 -11.08
C LYS A 62 -23.78 13.02 -10.85
N ASP A 63 -24.01 13.43 -9.62
CA ASP A 63 -24.14 14.84 -9.26
C ASP A 63 -22.84 15.60 -9.55
N SER A 64 -21.70 15.02 -9.18
CA SER A 64 -20.37 15.60 -9.44
C SER A 64 -20.01 15.60 -10.93
N TYR A 65 -20.33 14.51 -11.63
CA TYR A 65 -20.07 14.34 -13.06
C TYR A 65 -20.90 15.31 -13.89
N LYS A 66 -22.16 15.55 -13.52
CA LYS A 66 -23.04 16.53 -14.16
C LYS A 66 -22.53 17.97 -14.01
N VAL A 67 -21.81 18.28 -12.93
CA VAL A 67 -21.21 19.61 -12.75
C VAL A 67 -20.00 19.77 -13.66
N ILE A 68 -19.07 18.82 -13.64
CA ILE A 68 -17.85 18.93 -14.46
C ILE A 68 -18.13 18.81 -15.96
N SER A 69 -19.11 18.00 -16.36
CA SER A 69 -19.43 17.75 -17.77
C SER A 69 -20.09 18.94 -18.48
N LYS A 70 -20.56 19.95 -17.73
CA LYS A 70 -21.01 21.24 -18.30
C LYS A 70 -19.86 22.09 -18.83
N ARG A 71 -18.62 21.80 -18.43
CA ARG A 71 -17.44 22.56 -18.86
C ARG A 71 -17.07 22.14 -20.28
N VAL A 72 -16.82 23.12 -21.14
CA VAL A 72 -16.32 22.89 -22.51
C VAL A 72 -14.80 22.68 -22.46
N PRO A 73 -14.28 21.50 -22.81
CA PRO A 73 -12.85 21.26 -22.75
C PRO A 73 -12.12 22.09 -23.82
N SER A 74 -11.09 22.83 -23.40
CA SER A 74 -10.14 23.51 -24.29
C SER A 74 -8.71 23.08 -23.96
N GLU A 75 -7.80 23.17 -24.94
CA GLU A 75 -6.37 22.86 -24.72
C GLU A 75 -5.73 23.69 -23.59
N SER A 76 -6.26 24.90 -23.35
CA SER A 76 -5.80 25.80 -22.28
C SER A 76 -6.37 25.46 -20.89
N THR A 77 -7.30 24.51 -20.78
CA THR A 77 -7.97 24.20 -19.51
C THR A 77 -7.05 23.37 -18.59
N PRO A 78 -6.64 23.84 -17.40
CA PRO A 78 -5.61 23.15 -16.62
C PRO A 78 -5.98 21.72 -16.16
N PHE A 79 -7.24 21.47 -15.81
CA PHE A 79 -7.64 20.17 -15.26
C PHE A 79 -7.57 19.02 -16.27
N ILE A 80 -7.66 19.31 -17.58
CA ILE A 80 -7.61 18.26 -18.60
C ILE A 80 -6.23 17.62 -18.69
N HIS A 81 -5.19 18.30 -18.21
CA HIS A 81 -3.80 17.82 -18.21
C HIS A 81 -3.43 17.07 -16.92
N ASN A 82 -4.35 16.94 -15.96
CA ASN A 82 -4.10 16.21 -14.72
C ASN A 82 -4.47 14.72 -14.87
N ASP A 83 -3.45 13.87 -14.99
CA ASP A 83 -3.62 12.41 -15.20
C ASP A 83 -4.34 11.71 -14.05
N LEU A 84 -4.10 12.11 -12.80
CA LEU A 84 -4.79 11.57 -11.62
C LEU A 84 -6.29 11.81 -11.73
N GLN A 85 -6.68 13.03 -12.10
CA GLN A 85 -8.08 13.43 -12.21
C GLN A 85 -8.76 12.76 -13.39
N ILE A 86 -8.14 12.78 -14.57
CA ILE A 86 -8.71 12.18 -15.78
C ILE A 86 -8.87 10.68 -15.64
N PHE A 87 -7.87 9.97 -15.10
CA PHE A 87 -8.00 8.54 -14.84
C PHE A 87 -9.12 8.24 -13.85
N SER A 88 -9.24 9.03 -12.77
CA SER A 88 -10.31 8.85 -11.78
C SER A 88 -11.70 9.03 -12.38
N ILE A 89 -11.87 9.99 -13.30
CA ILE A 89 -13.12 10.18 -14.03
C ILE A 89 -13.39 9.00 -14.95
N ILE A 90 -12.41 8.58 -15.76
CA ILE A 90 -12.55 7.42 -16.65
C ILE A 90 -12.97 6.19 -15.83
N LEU A 91 -12.26 5.89 -14.75
CA LEU A 91 -12.56 4.77 -13.88
C LEU A 91 -14.00 4.84 -13.35
N ALA A 92 -14.41 5.98 -12.80
CA ALA A 92 -15.75 6.16 -12.25
C ALA A 92 -16.86 6.02 -13.31
N VAL A 93 -16.66 6.56 -14.52
CA VAL A 93 -17.61 6.41 -15.63
C VAL A 93 -17.81 4.94 -15.98
N PHE A 94 -16.76 4.12 -15.97
CA PHE A 94 -16.88 2.68 -16.20
C PHE A 94 -17.50 1.93 -15.02
N ILE A 95 -17.10 2.21 -13.78
CA ILE A 95 -17.65 1.56 -12.58
C ILE A 95 -19.16 1.81 -12.47
N PHE A 96 -19.59 3.04 -12.76
CA PHE A 96 -20.99 3.43 -12.60
C PHE A 96 -21.81 3.35 -13.89
N ASP A 97 -21.21 2.95 -15.01
CA ASP A 97 -21.88 2.85 -16.32
C ASP A 97 -22.59 4.16 -16.71
N GLU A 98 -21.82 5.26 -16.76
CA GLU A 98 -22.30 6.58 -17.18
C GLU A 98 -21.87 6.93 -18.61
N ASP A 99 -22.47 7.98 -19.18
CA ASP A 99 -22.11 8.47 -20.52
C ASP A 99 -20.62 8.85 -20.63
N ARG A 100 -19.98 8.34 -21.68
CA ARG A 100 -18.55 8.51 -21.96
C ARG A 100 -18.28 9.68 -22.92
N SER A 101 -19.30 10.34 -23.45
CA SER A 101 -19.16 11.32 -24.54
C SER A 101 -18.32 12.51 -24.11
N TRP A 102 -18.59 13.07 -22.93
CA TRP A 102 -17.83 14.21 -22.41
C TRP A 102 -16.35 13.87 -22.17
N ILE A 103 -16.05 12.73 -21.53
CA ILE A 103 -14.65 12.36 -21.26
C ILE A 103 -13.90 12.02 -22.56
N LYS A 104 -14.57 11.46 -23.58
CA LYS A 104 -13.98 11.30 -24.92
C LYS A 104 -13.61 12.65 -25.54
N MET A 105 -14.45 13.67 -25.40
CA MET A 105 -14.12 15.04 -25.85
C MET A 105 -12.92 15.61 -25.10
N VAL A 106 -12.84 15.41 -23.78
CA VAL A 106 -11.69 15.85 -22.97
C VAL A 106 -10.39 15.20 -23.46
N ILE A 107 -10.39 13.89 -23.67
CA ILE A 107 -9.21 13.18 -24.20
C ILE A 107 -8.80 13.70 -25.58
N GLY A 108 -9.77 13.99 -26.46
CA GLY A 108 -9.52 14.55 -27.78
C GLY A 108 -8.88 15.95 -27.78
N LYS A 109 -8.90 16.67 -26.65
CA LYS A 109 -8.26 17.99 -26.48
C LYS A 109 -6.94 17.96 -25.74
N ARG A 110 -6.52 16.80 -25.23
CA ARG A 110 -5.22 16.67 -24.56
C ARG A 110 -4.11 16.52 -25.59
N SER A 111 -2.91 16.94 -25.21
CA SER A 111 -1.72 16.65 -26.00
C SER A 111 -1.54 15.13 -26.16
N LYS A 112 -1.13 14.70 -27.36
CA LYS A 112 -0.87 13.29 -27.64
C LYS A 112 0.38 12.86 -26.86
N SER A 113 0.16 11.98 -25.91
CA SER A 113 1.17 11.32 -25.07
C SER A 113 0.80 9.85 -24.95
N LEU A 114 1.73 9.00 -24.51
CA LEU A 114 1.44 7.57 -24.28
C LEU A 114 0.29 7.38 -23.28
N ILE A 115 0.20 8.22 -22.24
CA ILE A 115 -0.91 8.20 -21.26
C ILE A 115 -2.22 8.58 -21.94
N THR A 116 -2.26 9.68 -22.70
CA THR A 116 -3.46 10.12 -23.43
C THR A 116 -3.94 9.03 -24.41
N THR A 117 -3.02 8.41 -25.16
CA THR A 117 -3.34 7.30 -26.08
C THR A 117 -3.88 6.09 -25.31
N THR A 118 -3.32 5.76 -24.15
CA THR A 118 -3.80 4.66 -23.32
C THR A 118 -5.22 4.94 -22.79
N PHE A 119 -5.51 6.18 -22.36
CA PHE A 119 -6.86 6.59 -21.95
C PHE A 119 -7.87 6.53 -23.11
N GLU A 120 -7.47 6.96 -24.31
CA GLU A 120 -8.28 6.85 -25.52
C GLU A 120 -8.62 5.39 -25.84
N ASN A 121 -7.61 4.51 -25.75
CA ASN A 121 -7.79 3.08 -25.95
C ASN A 121 -8.72 2.45 -24.91
N ILE A 122 -8.61 2.81 -23.62
CA ILE A 122 -9.54 2.37 -22.58
C ILE A 122 -10.98 2.78 -22.92
N LEU A 123 -11.21 4.04 -23.29
CA LEU A 123 -12.55 4.55 -23.62
C LEU A 123 -13.20 3.89 -24.85
N ASN A 124 -12.38 3.22 -25.68
CA ASN A 124 -12.79 2.48 -26.86
C ASN A 124 -12.68 0.96 -26.69
N ASP A 125 -12.52 0.48 -25.45
CA ASP A 125 -12.41 -0.95 -25.11
C ASP A 125 -11.24 -1.67 -25.82
N ASN A 126 -10.20 -0.93 -26.22
CA ASN A 126 -9.02 -1.43 -26.92
C ASN A 126 -7.84 -1.74 -25.97
N TYR A 127 -7.98 -2.79 -25.17
CA TYR A 127 -7.02 -3.12 -24.11
C TYR A 127 -5.70 -3.74 -24.62
N HIS A 128 -5.70 -4.31 -25.84
CA HIS A 128 -4.56 -5.05 -26.41
C HIS A 128 -3.67 -4.22 -27.34
N SER A 129 -3.85 -2.89 -27.40
CA SER A 129 -3.00 -2.05 -28.26
C SER A 129 -1.54 -2.06 -27.81
N ASN A 130 -0.62 -2.18 -28.77
CA ASN A 130 0.83 -2.04 -28.53
C ASN A 130 1.24 -0.64 -28.06
N SER A 131 0.37 0.37 -28.25
CA SER A 131 0.60 1.75 -27.81
C SER A 131 0.14 2.00 -26.37
N ASN A 132 -0.34 0.97 -25.67
CA ASN A 132 -0.79 1.08 -24.28
C ASN A 132 0.39 1.01 -23.30
N ILE A 133 0.31 1.84 -22.26
CA ILE A 133 1.04 1.62 -21.01
C ILE A 133 0.31 0.50 -20.27
N GLN A 134 0.90 -0.68 -20.23
CA GLN A 134 0.23 -1.91 -19.75
C GLN A 134 -0.05 -1.87 -18.25
N GLU A 135 0.72 -1.10 -17.49
CA GLU A 135 0.49 -0.82 -16.07
C GLU A 135 -0.87 -0.14 -15.87
N ILE A 136 -1.21 0.86 -16.69
CA ILE A 136 -2.50 1.56 -16.62
C ILE A 136 -3.65 0.61 -16.98
N ILE A 137 -3.50 -0.18 -18.06
CA ILE A 137 -4.51 -1.16 -18.49
C ILE A 137 -4.74 -2.21 -17.39
N THR A 138 -3.66 -2.70 -16.77
CA THR A 138 -3.71 -3.69 -15.70
C THR A 138 -4.49 -3.18 -14.51
N VAL A 139 -4.17 -1.97 -14.02
CA VAL A 139 -4.89 -1.36 -12.90
C VAL A 139 -6.35 -1.09 -13.26
N PHE A 140 -6.62 -0.54 -14.44
CA PHE A 140 -7.97 -0.24 -14.88
C PHE A 140 -8.85 -1.50 -14.92
N LEU A 141 -8.39 -2.56 -15.59
CA LEU A 141 -9.14 -3.81 -15.69
C LEU A 141 -9.23 -4.52 -14.34
N TYR A 142 -8.20 -4.43 -13.50
CA TYR A 142 -8.26 -4.99 -12.14
C TYR A 142 -9.39 -4.39 -11.30
N LEU A 143 -9.65 -3.09 -11.46
CA LEU A 143 -10.67 -2.36 -10.71
C LEU A 143 -12.07 -2.43 -11.33
N THR A 144 -12.18 -2.71 -12.64
CA THR A 144 -13.47 -2.65 -13.37
C THR A 144 -13.94 -4.01 -13.87
N ASN A 145 -13.06 -4.80 -14.49
CA ASN A 145 -13.40 -6.07 -15.13
C ASN A 145 -12.19 -7.02 -15.15
N LYS A 146 -11.99 -7.72 -14.03
CA LYS A 146 -10.85 -8.64 -13.84
C LYS A 146 -10.82 -9.78 -14.85
N GLU A 147 -11.95 -10.16 -15.44
CA GLU A 147 -12.04 -11.26 -16.39
C GLU A 147 -11.37 -10.95 -17.73
N LYS A 148 -11.25 -9.66 -18.07
CA LYS A 148 -10.53 -9.21 -19.28
C LYS A 148 -9.01 -9.14 -19.10
N LEU A 149 -8.48 -9.40 -17.90
CA LEU A 149 -7.03 -9.46 -17.66
C LEU A 149 -6.47 -10.79 -18.18
N THR A 150 -5.78 -10.74 -19.31
CA THR A 150 -5.05 -11.89 -19.85
C THR A 150 -3.65 -12.00 -19.25
N ASN A 151 -3.07 -13.19 -19.26
CA ASN A 151 -1.68 -13.40 -18.84
C ASN A 151 -0.70 -12.54 -19.66
N GLU A 152 -0.99 -12.30 -20.94
CA GLU A 152 -0.17 -11.44 -21.80
C GLU A 152 -0.11 -9.99 -21.28
N ILE A 153 -1.25 -9.42 -20.87
CA ILE A 153 -1.30 -8.06 -20.28
C ILE A 153 -0.48 -8.04 -18.98
N LEU A 154 -0.69 -9.04 -18.12
CA LEU A 154 0.00 -9.14 -16.83
C LEU A 154 1.52 -9.30 -16.98
N GLU A 155 1.96 -10.17 -17.88
CA GLU A 155 3.38 -10.39 -18.18
C GLU A 155 4.03 -9.16 -18.81
N SER A 156 3.32 -8.48 -19.72
CA SER A 156 3.83 -7.27 -20.37
C SER A 156 4.01 -6.13 -19.35
N ALA A 157 3.01 -5.90 -18.50
CA ALA A 157 3.10 -4.94 -17.40
C ALA A 157 4.21 -5.31 -16.40
N TYR A 158 4.34 -6.60 -16.05
CA TYR A 158 5.40 -7.07 -15.15
C TYR A 158 6.80 -6.80 -15.71
N LYS A 159 7.03 -7.11 -16.98
CA LYS A 159 8.30 -6.83 -17.67
C LYS A 159 8.59 -5.34 -17.74
N ALA A 160 7.58 -4.52 -18.06
CA ALA A 160 7.72 -3.06 -18.12
C ALA A 160 8.16 -2.46 -16.78
N ILE A 161 7.55 -2.92 -15.67
CA ILE A 161 7.90 -2.47 -14.32
C ILE A 161 9.32 -2.93 -13.94
N LEU A 162 9.67 -4.21 -14.18
CA LEU A 162 10.99 -4.73 -13.81
C LEU A 162 12.14 -4.09 -14.59
N ASN A 163 11.90 -3.76 -15.86
CA ASN A 163 12.89 -3.19 -16.77
C ASN A 163 12.96 -1.65 -16.69
N ASN A 164 12.25 -1.03 -15.75
CA ASN A 164 12.29 0.42 -15.54
C ASN A 164 13.07 0.77 -14.26
N PRO A 165 14.42 0.82 -14.30
CA PRO A 165 15.24 1.12 -13.13
C PRO A 165 15.03 2.54 -12.61
N SER A 166 14.57 3.47 -13.45
CA SER A 166 14.40 4.89 -13.15
C SER A 166 12.93 5.28 -12.91
N LEU A 167 12.09 4.32 -12.49
CA LEU A 167 10.66 4.55 -12.25
C LEU A 167 10.41 5.74 -11.32
N PHE A 168 11.15 5.83 -10.21
CA PHE A 168 11.01 6.93 -9.23
C PHE A 168 11.76 8.20 -9.63
N GLU A 169 12.71 8.12 -10.57
CA GLU A 169 13.43 9.28 -11.09
C GLU A 169 12.56 10.07 -12.08
N ASN A 170 11.59 9.42 -12.72
CA ASN A 170 10.74 9.99 -13.78
C ASN A 170 9.78 11.12 -13.35
N LYS A 171 9.71 11.48 -12.05
CA LYS A 171 8.88 12.57 -11.48
C LYS A 171 7.40 12.60 -11.92
N ASN A 172 6.87 11.53 -12.49
CA ASN A 172 5.46 11.43 -12.88
C ASN A 172 4.72 10.63 -11.81
N ASP A 173 4.12 11.34 -10.86
CA ASP A 173 3.48 10.72 -9.70
C ASP A 173 2.34 9.77 -10.08
N PHE A 174 1.59 10.11 -11.13
CA PHE A 174 0.52 9.25 -11.65
C PHE A 174 1.09 7.91 -12.13
N HIS A 175 2.12 7.93 -12.97
CA HIS A 175 2.71 6.72 -13.51
C HIS A 175 3.35 5.87 -12.40
N ILE A 176 4.04 6.49 -11.44
CA ILE A 176 4.64 5.78 -10.30
C ILE A 176 3.57 5.06 -9.49
N ILE A 177 2.50 5.75 -9.10
CA ILE A 177 1.42 5.16 -8.29
C ILE A 177 0.72 4.03 -9.06
N ILE A 178 0.46 4.22 -10.35
CA ILE A 178 -0.12 3.19 -11.20
C ILE A 178 0.79 1.97 -11.31
N ALA A 179 2.09 2.15 -11.55
CA ALA A 179 3.05 1.05 -11.65
C ALA A 179 3.13 0.25 -10.34
N LEU A 180 3.13 0.93 -9.19
CA LEU A 180 3.06 0.28 -7.89
C LEU A 180 1.78 -0.54 -7.72
N LYS A 181 0.63 0.03 -8.07
CA LYS A 181 -0.66 -0.68 -7.99
C LYS A 181 -0.75 -1.84 -8.98
N ALA A 182 -0.19 -1.67 -10.18
CA ALA A 182 -0.11 -2.72 -11.20
C ALA A 182 0.70 -3.90 -10.66
N PHE A 183 1.87 -3.63 -10.07
CA PHE A 183 2.71 -4.66 -9.46
C PHE A 183 1.96 -5.44 -8.37
N GLU A 184 1.30 -4.75 -7.43
CA GLU A 184 0.45 -5.39 -6.41
C GLU A 184 -0.65 -6.26 -7.04
N SER A 185 -1.32 -5.75 -8.07
CA SER A 185 -2.42 -6.44 -8.77
C SER A 185 -1.93 -7.70 -9.48
N ILE A 186 -0.77 -7.62 -10.15
CA ILE A 186 -0.09 -8.74 -10.80
C ILE A 186 0.27 -9.82 -9.79
N LEU A 187 0.91 -9.45 -8.65
CA LEU A 187 1.24 -10.38 -7.59
C LEU A 187 0.02 -11.12 -7.03
N SER A 188 -1.14 -10.45 -7.00
CA SER A 188 -2.39 -11.05 -6.52
C SER A 188 -3.05 -12.02 -7.51
N LEU A 189 -2.76 -11.89 -8.82
CA LEU A 189 -3.44 -12.61 -9.89
C LEU A 189 -2.61 -13.72 -10.54
N ILE A 190 -1.29 -13.53 -10.66
CA ILE A 190 -0.43 -14.54 -11.27
C ILE A 190 -0.36 -15.77 -10.35
N LYS A 191 -0.94 -16.88 -10.82
CA LYS A 191 -0.85 -18.19 -10.16
C LYS A 191 0.47 -18.91 -10.47
N GLU A 192 1.10 -18.60 -11.60
CA GLU A 192 2.35 -19.21 -12.07
C GLU A 192 3.29 -18.13 -12.58
N PHE A 193 4.32 -17.80 -11.79
CA PHE A 193 5.38 -16.90 -12.24
C PHE A 193 6.35 -17.66 -13.15
N PRO A 194 6.95 -17.00 -14.16
CA PRO A 194 8.02 -17.59 -14.96
C PRO A 194 9.23 -18.01 -14.09
N ASN A 195 9.41 -17.41 -12.91
CA ASN A 195 10.41 -17.80 -11.92
C ASN A 195 9.73 -18.30 -10.62
N LYS A 196 9.53 -19.62 -10.52
CA LYS A 196 8.84 -20.28 -9.38
C LYS A 196 9.51 -20.00 -8.02
N GLU A 197 10.81 -19.75 -7.99
CA GLU A 197 11.55 -19.51 -6.74
C GLU A 197 11.25 -18.14 -6.14
N GLU A 198 11.24 -17.09 -6.97
CA GLU A 198 11.01 -15.71 -6.57
C GLU A 198 9.56 -15.48 -6.10
N HIS A 199 8.60 -16.12 -6.77
CA HIS A 199 7.20 -16.12 -6.33
C HIS A 199 6.99 -16.84 -5.00
N ASN A 200 7.57 -18.03 -4.83
CA ASN A 200 7.50 -18.73 -3.56
C ASN A 200 8.20 -17.93 -2.44
N PHE A 201 9.26 -17.19 -2.76
CA PHE A 201 9.87 -16.29 -1.80
C PHE A 201 8.90 -15.18 -1.37
N LEU A 202 8.30 -14.44 -2.30
CA LEU A 202 7.37 -13.34 -1.99
C LEU A 202 6.08 -13.82 -1.31
N LYS A 203 5.45 -14.89 -1.82
CA LYS A 203 4.20 -15.46 -1.29
C LYS A 203 4.34 -15.95 0.16
N TYR A 204 5.49 -16.53 0.49
CA TYR A 204 5.76 -17.04 1.84
C TYR A 204 6.66 -16.11 2.64
N PHE A 205 7.00 -14.91 2.13
CA PHE A 205 7.91 -13.99 2.81
C PHE A 205 7.35 -13.62 4.18
N GLU A 206 6.11 -13.15 4.25
CA GLU A 206 5.47 -12.75 5.51
C GLU A 206 5.44 -13.90 6.52
N ILE A 207 5.07 -15.11 6.07
CA ILE A 207 4.98 -16.30 6.92
C ILE A 207 6.38 -16.66 7.46
N ARG A 208 7.39 -16.70 6.58
CA ARG A 208 8.78 -17.01 6.95
C ARG A 208 9.38 -15.92 7.83
N PHE A 209 9.11 -14.65 7.53
CA PHE A 209 9.58 -13.49 8.28
C PHE A 209 9.02 -13.50 9.69
N LYS A 210 7.69 -13.62 9.87
CA LYS A 210 7.07 -13.74 11.20
C LYS A 210 7.63 -14.92 11.98
N LYS A 211 7.82 -16.09 11.34
CA LYS A 211 8.42 -17.27 11.99
C LYS A 211 9.86 -17.00 12.45
N ARG A 212 10.66 -16.33 11.63
CA ARG A 212 12.05 -15.96 11.95
C ARG A 212 12.11 -14.92 13.05
N ILE A 213 11.27 -13.88 13.01
CA ILE A 213 11.20 -12.87 14.07
C ILE A 213 10.76 -13.47 15.39
N LYS A 214 9.79 -14.40 15.40
CA LYS A 214 9.40 -15.12 16.62
C LYS A 214 10.55 -15.95 17.20
N ALA A 215 11.30 -16.66 16.35
CA ALA A 215 12.48 -17.42 16.77
C ALA A 215 13.58 -16.50 17.31
N PHE A 216 13.87 -15.41 16.60
CA PHE A 216 14.87 -14.40 16.98
C PHE A 216 14.49 -13.71 18.30
N SER A 217 13.24 -13.27 18.43
CA SER A 217 12.71 -12.66 19.66
C SER A 217 12.83 -13.62 20.85
N THR A 218 12.52 -14.91 20.64
CA THR A 218 12.72 -15.94 21.66
C THR A 218 14.19 -16.07 22.06
N PHE A 219 15.09 -16.12 21.09
CA PHE A 219 16.52 -16.25 21.33
C PHE A 219 17.10 -15.06 22.11
N VAL A 220 16.84 -13.84 21.63
CA VAL A 220 17.31 -12.60 22.28
C VAL A 220 16.72 -12.46 23.69
N TYR A 221 15.44 -12.77 23.86
CA TYR A 221 14.79 -12.76 25.18
C TYR A 221 15.46 -13.74 26.15
N SER A 222 15.69 -14.99 25.72
CA SER A 222 16.32 -16.01 26.55
C SER A 222 17.75 -15.62 26.94
N ILE A 223 18.53 -15.05 26.02
CA ILE A 223 19.89 -14.56 26.33
C ILE A 223 19.83 -13.38 27.30
N GLY A 224 18.96 -12.40 27.08
CA GLY A 224 18.79 -11.27 27.98
C GLY A 224 18.41 -11.70 29.40
N LEU A 225 17.53 -12.71 29.53
CA LEU A 225 17.16 -13.30 30.80
C LEU A 225 18.36 -13.98 31.47
N LEU A 226 19.11 -14.81 30.74
CA LEU A 226 20.32 -15.48 31.26
C LEU A 226 21.37 -14.45 31.73
N LEU A 227 21.60 -13.41 30.95
CA LEU A 227 22.51 -12.31 31.32
C LEU A 227 22.00 -11.56 32.55
N GLY A 228 20.69 -11.31 32.64
CA GLY A 228 20.06 -10.68 33.80
C GLY A 228 20.23 -11.52 35.08
N VAL A 229 19.98 -12.83 35.00
CA VAL A 229 20.19 -13.76 36.12
C VAL A 229 21.66 -13.83 36.50
N TYR A 230 22.56 -13.90 35.52
CA TYR A 230 24.00 -13.89 35.76
C TYR A 230 24.47 -12.60 36.45
N TYR A 231 23.99 -11.44 36.01
CA TYR A 231 24.33 -10.15 36.61
C TYR A 231 23.78 -10.03 38.04
N LEU A 232 22.54 -10.46 38.27
CA LEU A 232 21.95 -10.53 39.61
C LEU A 232 22.77 -11.46 40.50
N TYR A 233 23.16 -12.64 40.02
CA TYR A 233 24.01 -13.57 40.75
C TYR A 233 25.35 -12.95 41.14
N GLN A 234 26.00 -12.22 40.22
CA GLN A 234 27.24 -11.49 40.53
C GLN A 234 27.02 -10.39 41.57
N LEU A 235 25.93 -9.63 41.51
CA LEU A 235 25.60 -8.60 42.50
C LEU A 235 25.42 -9.17 43.91
N VAL A 236 24.85 -10.37 44.02
CA VAL A 236 24.68 -11.10 45.29
C VAL A 236 26.02 -11.55 45.85
N LEU A 237 26.92 -12.05 45.01
CA LEU A 237 28.26 -12.46 45.45
C LEU A 237 29.12 -11.28 45.93
N LEU A 238 28.93 -10.10 45.34
CA LEU A 238 29.71 -8.91 45.65
C LEU A 238 29.19 -8.15 46.90
N ASN A 239 27.91 -8.29 47.28
CA ASN A 239 27.30 -7.56 48.39
C ASN A 239 26.72 -8.50 49.46
N LYS A 240 27.36 -8.55 50.64
CA LYS A 240 26.93 -9.38 51.77
C LYS A 240 25.52 -9.04 52.26
N ASP A 241 25.16 -7.75 52.31
CA ASP A 241 23.82 -7.32 52.75
C ASP A 241 22.71 -7.81 51.82
N VAL A 242 22.98 -7.87 50.50
CA VAL A 242 22.04 -8.37 49.50
C VAL A 242 21.89 -9.89 49.62
N LYS A 243 22.97 -10.59 49.92
CA LYS A 243 22.96 -12.04 50.16
C LYS A 243 22.11 -12.39 51.39
N ASP A 244 22.33 -11.72 52.51
CA ASP A 244 21.59 -11.98 53.75
C ASP A 244 20.10 -11.63 53.60
N PHE A 245 19.76 -10.59 52.81
CA PHE A 245 18.38 -10.27 52.47
C PHE A 245 17.69 -11.35 51.62
N LEU A 246 18.38 -11.89 50.60
CA LEU A 246 17.83 -12.94 49.74
C LEU A 246 17.69 -14.28 50.47
N ASP A 247 18.64 -14.62 51.35
CA ASP A 247 18.59 -15.85 52.12
C ASP A 247 17.35 -15.90 53.04
N ASN A 248 16.94 -14.74 53.56
CA ASN A 248 15.69 -14.59 54.32
C ASN A 248 14.41 -14.65 53.46
N LEU A 249 14.51 -14.42 52.15
CA LEU A 249 13.38 -14.36 51.22
C LEU A 249 13.30 -15.54 50.24
N ASN A 250 14.22 -16.50 50.32
CA ASN A 250 14.35 -17.61 49.37
C ASN A 250 13.03 -18.35 49.10
N ALA A 251 12.20 -18.57 50.12
CA ALA A 251 10.89 -19.21 49.97
C ALA A 251 9.88 -18.32 49.20
N VAL A 252 9.86 -17.02 49.48
CA VAL A 252 8.95 -16.05 48.83
C VAL A 252 9.34 -15.83 47.38
N LEU A 253 10.64 -15.72 47.10
CA LEU A 253 11.17 -15.57 45.74
C LEU A 253 10.97 -16.82 44.90
N GLY A 254 11.08 -18.02 45.49
CA GLY A 254 10.75 -19.27 44.81
C GLY A 254 9.28 -19.32 44.37
N ILE A 255 8.37 -18.89 45.23
CA ILE A 255 6.93 -18.82 44.93
C ILE A 255 6.64 -17.75 43.87
N LEU A 256 7.22 -16.56 43.99
CA LEU A 256 7.05 -15.49 42.99
C LEU A 256 7.62 -15.87 41.62
N GLY A 257 8.78 -16.53 41.60
CA GLY A 257 9.37 -17.06 40.37
C GLY A 257 8.47 -18.11 39.72
N TYR A 258 7.94 -19.05 40.51
CA TYR A 258 7.00 -20.05 40.02
C TYR A 258 5.69 -19.43 39.51
N LEU A 259 5.14 -18.43 40.21
CA LEU A 259 3.93 -17.70 39.79
C LEU A 259 4.16 -16.84 38.54
N ALA A 260 5.34 -16.25 38.37
CA ALA A 260 5.68 -15.51 37.16
C ALA A 260 5.76 -16.42 35.94
N ILE A 261 6.30 -17.64 36.10
CA ILE A 261 6.41 -18.65 35.04
C ILE A 261 5.04 -19.27 34.72
N SER A 262 4.28 -19.67 35.75
CA SER A 262 2.99 -20.36 35.59
C SER A 262 1.82 -19.42 35.27
N GLY A 263 1.84 -18.19 35.79
CA GLY A 263 0.81 -17.17 35.56
C GLY A 263 0.91 -16.44 34.22
N GLY A 264 1.81 -16.85 33.33
CA GLY A 264 1.90 -16.31 31.98
C GLY A 264 2.48 -14.90 31.87
N LEU A 265 3.01 -14.31 32.95
CA LEU A 265 3.72 -13.02 32.92
C LEU A 265 4.93 -13.07 31.97
N PHE A 266 5.69 -14.16 32.00
CA PHE A 266 6.79 -14.41 31.06
C PHE A 266 6.31 -14.48 29.61
N ALA A 267 5.18 -15.13 29.35
CA ALA A 267 4.60 -15.21 28.01
C ALA A 267 4.09 -13.85 27.54
N ALA A 268 3.45 -13.07 28.41
CA ALA A 268 2.97 -11.72 28.10
C ALA A 268 4.11 -10.76 27.77
N PHE A 269 5.21 -10.81 28.51
CA PHE A 269 6.38 -9.96 28.26
C PHE A 269 7.09 -10.35 26.96
N LYS A 270 7.25 -11.67 26.72
CA LYS A 270 7.77 -12.20 25.46
C LYS A 270 6.94 -11.75 24.25
N ASN A 271 5.61 -11.81 24.36
CA ASN A 271 4.71 -11.37 23.28
C ASN A 271 4.84 -9.85 23.04
N LYS A 272 4.96 -9.03 24.09
CA LYS A 272 5.22 -7.59 23.93
C LYS A 272 6.57 -7.30 23.28
N PHE A 273 7.60 -8.09 23.62
CA PHE A 273 8.92 -7.97 23.04
C PHE A 273 8.94 -8.39 21.55
N GLU A 274 8.23 -9.46 21.19
CA GLU A 274 8.00 -9.85 19.79
C GLU A 274 7.32 -8.73 18.99
N LEU A 275 6.27 -8.11 19.57
CA LEU A 275 5.60 -6.96 18.97
C LEU A 275 6.52 -5.73 18.81
N LEU A 276 7.40 -5.47 19.78
CA LEU A 276 8.36 -4.38 19.71
C LEU A 276 9.37 -4.60 18.58
N ILE A 277 9.89 -5.83 18.45
CA ILE A 277 10.80 -6.19 17.34
C ILE A 277 10.06 -6.08 16.01
N LEU A 278 8.82 -6.56 15.91
CA LEU A 278 8.01 -6.40 14.70
C LEU A 278 7.85 -4.92 14.33
N LYS A 279 7.57 -4.04 15.29
CA LYS A 279 7.50 -2.58 15.06
C LYS A 279 8.83 -1.99 14.61
N LEU A 280 9.96 -2.40 15.17
CA LEU A 280 11.30 -1.96 14.74
C LEU A 280 11.58 -2.31 13.28
N PHE A 281 11.08 -3.46 12.80
CA PHE A 281 11.17 -3.86 11.40
C PHE A 281 10.01 -3.35 10.53
N GLY A 282 9.26 -2.34 10.99
CA GLY A 282 8.19 -1.70 10.21
C GLY A 282 6.86 -2.47 10.15
N TYR A 283 6.74 -3.59 10.86
CA TYR A 283 5.49 -4.34 10.96
C TYR A 283 4.57 -3.70 12.02
N ASN A 284 3.82 -2.69 11.62
CA ASN A 284 2.70 -2.20 12.42
C ASN A 284 1.51 -3.12 12.20
N LYS A 285 1.26 -4.01 13.16
CA LYS A 285 -0.01 -4.73 13.26
C LYS A 285 -1.09 -3.66 13.42
N LYS A 286 -1.87 -3.40 12.36
CA LYS A 286 -3.20 -2.79 12.53
C LYS A 286 -4.01 -3.87 13.24
N ASP A 287 -4.46 -3.55 14.45
CA ASP A 287 -5.44 -4.36 15.18
C ASP A 287 -6.72 -4.54 14.36
#